data_AF-A0A2H0LUS0-F1
#
_entry.id   AF-A0A2H0LUS0-F1
#
_cell.length_a   1.000
_cell.length_b   1.000
_cell.length_c   1.000
_cell.angle_alpha   90.00
_cell.angle_beta   90.00
_cell.angle_gamma   90.00
#
_symmetry.space_group_name_H-M   'P 1'
#
loop_
_entity.id
_entity.type
_entity.pdbx_description
1 polymer ?
#
loop_
_entity_poly.entity_id
_entity_poly.type
_entity_poly.pdbx_seq_one_letter_code
_entity_poly.pdbx_strand_id
1 'polypeptide(L)' 'DKKPKKILFLTHKLDAQLKKALKNISFLTVDLASDCHAYEVMNNQKLLITKAGLADLTERLKS' A
#
# COMPACT_ATOMS: atom_id res chain seq x y z
N ASP A 1 -22.66 -11.17 -7.34
CA ASP A 1 -21.50 -10.36 -7.77
C ASP A 1 -20.30 -10.48 -6.86
N LYS A 2 -19.18 -11.01 -7.37
CA LYS A 2 -17.89 -10.97 -6.65
C LYS A 2 -17.13 -9.72 -7.09
N LYS A 3 -17.19 -8.64 -6.30
CA LYS A 3 -16.32 -7.47 -6.52
C LYS A 3 -14.85 -7.92 -6.45
N PRO A 4 -13.96 -7.43 -7.34
CA PRO A 4 -12.55 -7.78 -7.31
C PRO A 4 -11.95 -7.37 -5.97
N LYS A 5 -11.13 -8.26 -5.38
CA LYS A 5 -10.53 -8.00 -4.09
C LYS A 5 -9.46 -6.91 -4.22
N LYS A 6 -9.67 -5.75 -3.57
CA LYS A 6 -8.69 -4.66 -3.56
C LYS A 6 -7.52 -4.99 -2.63
N ILE A 7 -6.31 -4.74 -3.11
CA ILE A 7 -5.06 -4.97 -2.41
C ILE A 7 -4.37 -3.63 -2.21
N LEU A 8 -3.99 -3.33 -0.97
CA LEU A 8 -3.08 -2.24 -0.65
C LEU A 8 -1.66 -2.77 -0.62
N PHE A 9 -0.77 -2.23 -1.44
CA PHE A 9 0.66 -2.51 -1.43
C PHE A 9 1.43 -1.35 -0.81
N LEU A 10 2.04 -1.61 0.36
CA LEU A 10 2.87 -0.66 1.09
C LEU A 10 4.35 -0.96 0.91
N THR A 11 5.10 0.05 0.47
CA THR A 11 6.55 -0.03 0.23
C THR A 11 7.29 1.13 0.89
N HIS A 12 8.54 0.88 1.26
CA HIS A 12 9.45 1.92 1.76
C HIS A 12 9.88 2.94 0.69
N LYS A 13 9.86 2.53 -0.58
CA LYS A 13 10.26 3.35 -1.73
C LYS A 13 9.33 3.09 -2.90
N LEU A 14 8.94 4.17 -3.55
CA LEU A 14 8.11 4.16 -4.74
C LEU A 14 8.60 5.23 -5.70
N ASP A 15 9.30 4.82 -6.76
CA ASP A 15 9.70 5.76 -7.80
C ASP A 15 8.52 6.09 -8.73
N ALA A 16 8.64 7.21 -9.46
CA ALA A 16 7.58 7.71 -10.32
C ALA A 16 7.25 6.78 -11.51
N GLN A 17 8.21 6.00 -11.99
CA GLN A 17 8.01 5.08 -13.11
C GLN A 17 7.22 3.86 -12.65
N LEU A 18 7.60 3.29 -11.50
CA LEU A 18 6.91 2.18 -10.85
C LEU A 18 5.48 2.58 -10.48
N LYS A 19 5.29 3.77 -9.88
CA LYS A 19 3.94 4.28 -9.58
C LYS A 19 3.07 4.39 -10.83
N LYS A 20 3.63 4.89 -11.94
CA LYS A 20 2.91 4.96 -13.22
C LYS A 20 2.58 3.58 -13.79
N ALA A 21 3.52 2.64 -13.74
CA ALA A 21 3.32 1.28 -14.23
C ALA A 21 2.19 0.56 -13.47
N LEU A 22 2.15 0.73 -12.15
CA LEU A 22 1.18 0.05 -11.28
C LEU A 22 -0.21 0.71 -11.29
N LYS A 23 -0.33 1.99 -11.69
CA LYS A 23 -1.59 2.76 -11.68
C LYS A 23 -2.71 2.12 -12.51
N ASN A 24 -2.38 1.35 -13.54
CA ASN A 24 -3.37 0.70 -14.42
C ASN A 24 -3.91 -0.63 -13.88
N ILE A 25 -3.41 -1.11 -12.74
CA ILE A 25 -3.85 -2.37 -12.13
C ILE A 25 -5.06 -2.08 -11.24
N SER A 26 -6.27 -2.31 -11.76
CA SER A 26 -7.54 -1.88 -11.15
C SER A 26 -7.82 -2.42 -9.74
N PHE A 27 -7.20 -3.55 -9.35
CA PHE A 27 -7.35 -4.14 -8.02
C PHE A 27 -6.23 -3.74 -7.04
N LEU A 28 -5.20 -3.02 -7.50
CA LEU A 28 -4.00 -2.72 -6.73
C LEU A 28 -3.92 -1.22 -6.42
N THR A 29 -3.92 -0.90 -5.13
CA THR A 29 -3.54 0.43 -4.61
C THR A 29 -2.10 0.34 -4.15
N VAL A 30 -1.27 1.33 -4.48
CA VAL A 30 0.15 1.34 -4.10
C VAL A 30 0.45 2.65 -3.38
N ASP A 31 1.07 2.55 -2.21
CA ASP A 31 1.47 3.71 -1.45
C ASP A 31 2.77 3.52 -0.65
N LEU A 32 3.33 4.64 -0.18
CA LEU A 32 4.45 4.61 0.74
C LEU A 32 3.98 4.20 2.14
N ALA A 33 4.76 3.36 2.81
CA ALA A 33 4.44 2.96 4.18
C ALA A 33 4.44 4.15 5.16
N SER A 34 5.24 5.18 4.88
CA SER A 34 5.27 6.44 5.64
C SER A 34 3.95 7.23 5.55
N ASP A 35 3.28 7.15 4.40
CA ASP A 35 2.14 8.00 4.05
C ASP A 35 0.79 7.26 4.22
N CYS A 36 0.84 5.96 4.49
CA CYS A 36 -0.32 5.09 4.67
C CYS A 36 -1.34 5.66 5.68
N HIS A 37 -2.61 5.75 5.28
CA HIS A 37 -3.70 6.16 6.16
C HIS A 37 -4.61 5.00 6.56
N ALA A 38 -5.16 5.04 7.78
CA ALA A 38 -6.09 4.01 8.28
C ALA A 38 -7.29 3.78 7.35
N TYR A 39 -7.78 4.84 6.69
CA TYR A 39 -8.85 4.73 5.70
C TYR A 39 -8.49 3.81 4.53
N GLU A 40 -7.26 3.91 4.02
CA GLU A 40 -6.80 3.08 2.90
C GLU A 40 -6.66 1.62 3.32
N VAL A 41 -6.18 1.38 4.54
CA VAL A 41 -6.12 0.03 5.13
C VAL A 41 -7.52 -0.56 5.23
N MET A 42 -8.50 0.20 5.74
CA MET A 42 -9.88 -0.26 5.93
C MET A 42 -10.64 -0.45 4.60
N ASN A 43 -10.31 0.33 3.56
CA ASN A 43 -10.93 0.25 2.24
C ASN A 43 -10.40 -0.89 1.36
N ASN A 44 -9.29 -1.52 1.76
CA ASN A 44 -8.67 -2.65 1.06
C ASN A 44 -8.91 -3.96 1.82
N GLN A 45 -9.05 -5.07 1.09
CA GLN A 45 -9.36 -6.38 1.68
C GLN A 45 -8.11 -7.20 2.01
N LYS A 46 -6.96 -6.81 1.44
CA LYS A 46 -5.67 -7.44 1.68
C LYS A 46 -4.59 -6.37 1.75
N LEU A 47 -3.61 -6.62 2.61
CA LEU A 47 -2.41 -5.82 2.73
C LEU A 47 -1.22 -6.64 2.24
N LEU A 48 -0.46 -6.09 1.30
CA LEU A 48 0.86 -6.55 0.91
C LEU A 48 1.85 -5.50 1.41
N ILE A 49 2.85 -5.90 2.19
CA ILE A 49 3.83 -4.96 2.73
C ILE A 49 5.22 -5.53 2.58
N THR A 50 6.15 -4.71 2.09
CA THR A 50 7.57 -5.10 2.06
C THR A 50 8.14 -5.12 3.47
N LYS A 51 9.17 -5.93 3.72
CA LYS A 51 9.86 -5.97 5.03
C LYS A 51 10.33 -4.57 5.48
N ALA A 52 10.88 -3.79 4.55
CA ALA A 52 11.31 -2.42 4.82
C ALA A 52 10.11 -1.51 5.13
N GLY A 53 9.06 -1.55 4.32
CA GLY A 53 7.86 -0.75 4.59
C GLY A 53 7.17 -1.12 5.91
N LEU A 54 7.24 -2.37 6.36
CA LEU A 54 6.73 -2.77 7.66
C LEU A 54 7.54 -2.15 8.81
N ALA A 55 8.86 -2.04 8.65
CA ALA A 55 9.72 -1.37 9.62
C ALA A 55 9.33 0.13 9.73
N ASP A 56 9.21 0.83 8.60
CA ASP A 56 8.81 2.24 8.54
C ASP A 56 7.44 2.47 9.20
N LEU A 57 6.46 1.62 8.86
CA LEU A 57 5.11 1.70 9.42
C LEU A 57 5.12 1.48 10.94
N THR A 58 5.91 0.51 11.42
CA THR A 58 6.02 0.19 12.85
C THR A 58 6.69 1.32 13.63
N GLU A 59 7.74 1.93 13.06
CA GLU A 59 8.42 3.08 13.66
C GLU A 59 7.46 4.26 13.81
N ARG A 60 6.70 4.55 12.76
CA ARG A 60 5.68 5.62 12.78
C ARG A 60 4.61 5.39 13.86
N LEU A 61 4.19 4.15 14.07
CA LEU A 61 3.14 3.81 15.05
C LEU A 61 3.62 3.81 16.52
N LYS A 62 4.93 3.75 16.75
CA LYS A 62 5.52 3.84 18.10
C LYS A 62 5.73 5.28 18.57
N SER A 63 5.69 6.23 17.65
CA SER A 63 5.86 7.67 17.89
C SER A 63 4.51 8.32 18.16
#